data_AF-A0A968ZMV3-F1
#
_entry.id   AF-A0A968ZMV3-F1
#
_cell.length_a   1.000
_cell.length_b   1.000
_cell.length_c   1.000
_cell.angle_alpha   90.00
_cell.angle_beta   90.00
_cell.angle_gamma   90.00
#
_symmetry.space_group_name_H-M   'P 1'
#
loop_
_entity.id
_entity.type
_entity.pdbx_description
1 polymer ?
#
loop_
_entity_poly.entity_id
_entity_poly.type
_entity_poly.pdbx_seq_one_letter_code
_entity_poly.pdbx_strand_id
1 'polypeptide(L)'
;QLWGSPGGQPLENLSIPDHLQFPKTYADGRIAPTIRVIDHWVQQIRQGQTSAPSFKEGVYAQLLMDLAHQSHEMGLWVEVPDLDSFLAEL
;
A
#
# COMPACT_ATOMS: atom_id res chain seq x y z
N GLN A 1 -5.02 -14.74 12.17
CA GLN A 1 -3.79 -15.42 12.61
C GLN A 1 -2.73 -15.13 11.58
N LEU A 2 -1.54 -14.69 12.00
CA LEU A 2 -0.42 -14.43 11.11
C LEU A 2 0.49 -15.66 11.14
N TRP A 3 0.95 -16.10 9.97
CA TRP A 3 1.88 -17.23 9.84
C TRP A 3 3.14 -16.75 9.13
N GLY A 4 4.30 -17.25 9.53
CA GLY A 4 5.56 -16.88 8.90
C GLY A 4 6.67 -17.91 9.13
N SER A 5 7.73 -17.76 8.35
CA SER A 5 8.94 -18.60 8.37
C SER A 5 10.16 -17.67 8.38
N PRO A 6 10.49 -17.07 9.53
CA PRO A 6 11.57 -16.09 9.61
C PRO A 6 12.91 -16.76 9.24
N GLY A 7 13.57 -16.29 8.19
CA GLY A 7 14.87 -16.84 7.76
C GLY A 7 14.84 -18.31 7.32
N GLY A 8 13.70 -18.81 6.82
CA GLY A 8 13.56 -20.20 6.36
C GLY A 8 13.35 -21.22 7.48
N GLN A 9 13.06 -20.78 8.70
CA GLN A 9 12.64 -21.65 9.81
C GLN A 9 11.29 -22.34 9.53
N PRO A 10 10.90 -23.39 10.26
CA PRO A 10 9.57 -23.97 10.11
C PRO A 10 8.45 -22.93 10.24
N LEU A 11 7.36 -23.15 9.49
CA LEU A 11 6.20 -22.26 9.51
C LEU A 11 5.58 -22.24 10.92
N GLU A 12 5.46 -21.05 11.51
CA GLU A 12 4.93 -20.86 12.85
C GLU A 12 3.89 -19.74 12.90
N ASN A 13 3.05 -19.78 13.94
CA ASN A 13 2.07 -18.74 14.20
C ASN A 13 2.78 -17.54 14.84
N LEU A 14 2.68 -16.38 14.21
CA LEU A 14 3.29 -15.14 14.68
C LEU A 14 2.26 -14.31 15.44
N SER A 15 2.65 -13.82 16.62
CA SER A 15 1.86 -12.83 17.35
C SER A 15 1.86 -11.51 16.58
N ILE A 16 0.69 -10.92 16.39
CA ILE A 16 0.56 -9.58 15.81
C ILE A 16 0.90 -8.56 16.91
N PRO A 17 1.90 -7.68 16.70
CA PRO A 17 2.25 -6.64 17.67
C PRO A 17 1.05 -5.77 18.08
N ASP A 18 0.99 -5.38 19.35
CA ASP A 18 -0.15 -4.63 19.90
C ASP A 18 -0.39 -3.29 19.18
N HIS A 19 0.67 -2.60 18.76
CA HIS A 19 0.55 -1.33 18.04
C HIS A 19 -0.09 -1.45 16.64
N LEU A 20 -0.09 -2.66 16.07
CA LEU A 20 -0.77 -2.97 14.80
C LEU A 20 -2.22 -3.40 15.00
N GLN A 21 -2.66 -3.62 16.25
CA GLN A 21 -4.06 -3.93 16.52
C GLN A 21 -4.94 -2.72 16.19
N PHE A 22 -6.14 -3.01 15.69
CA PHE A 22 -7.14 -1.97 15.49
C PHE A 22 -7.81 -1.62 16.82
N PRO A 23 -7.99 -0.33 17.17
CA PRO A 23 -8.69 0.06 18.38
C PRO A 23 -10.18 -0.34 18.33
N LYS A 24 -10.73 -0.51 17.12
CA LYS A 24 -12.08 -0.98 16.87
C LYS A 24 -12.13 -1.82 15.59
N THR A 25 -12.85 -2.93 15.64
CA THR A 25 -13.15 -3.77 14.47
C THR A 25 -14.64 -3.72 14.12
N TYR A 26 -14.96 -4.13 12.90
CA TYR A 26 -16.32 -4.14 12.36
C TYR A 26 -16.57 -5.48 11.69
N ALA A 27 -17.83 -5.92 11.66
CA ALA A 27 -18.21 -7.20 11.05
C ALA A 27 -17.80 -7.30 9.56
N ASP A 28 -17.76 -6.18 8.84
CA ASP A 28 -17.33 -6.11 7.44
C ASP A 28 -15.85 -6.47 7.23
N GLY A 29 -14.99 -6.32 8.25
CA GLY A 29 -13.56 -6.61 8.19
C GLY A 29 -12.72 -5.59 7.42
N ARG A 30 -13.27 -4.84 6.45
CA ARG A 30 -12.51 -3.87 5.63
C ARG A 30 -12.51 -2.46 6.21
N ILE A 31 -13.54 -2.11 6.99
CA ILE A 31 -13.71 -0.77 7.55
C ILE A 31 -12.52 -0.36 8.45
N ALA A 32 -12.03 -1.25 9.33
CA ALA A 32 -10.96 -0.88 10.26
C ALA A 32 -9.61 -0.57 9.56
N PRO A 33 -9.14 -1.38 8.58
CA PRO A 33 -8.01 -1.02 7.74
C PRO A 33 -8.19 0.30 6.99
N THR A 34 -9.37 0.54 6.40
CA THR A 34 -9.65 1.78 5.66
C THR A 34 -9.57 3.01 6.57
N ILE A 35 -10.16 2.93 7.77
CA ILE A 35 -10.08 4.01 8.76
C ILE A 35 -8.63 4.30 9.14
N ARG A 36 -7.78 3.29 9.34
CA ARG A 36 -6.36 3.49 9.68
C ARG A 36 -5.62 4.32 8.64
N VAL A 37 -5.86 4.07 7.35
CA VAL A 37 -5.23 4.82 6.25
C VAL A 37 -5.74 6.27 6.22
N ILE A 38 -7.06 6.47 6.38
CA ILE A 38 -7.66 7.80 6.42
C ILE A 38 -7.14 8.61 7.62
N ASP A 39 -7.07 8.00 8.81
CA ASP A 39 -6.55 8.65 10.02
C ASP A 39 -5.08 9.05 9.85
N HIS A 40 -4.26 8.20 9.22
CA HIS A 40 -2.88 8.54 8.89
C HIS A 40 -2.82 9.80 8.02
N TRP A 41 -3.59 9.87 6.94
CA TRP A 41 -3.64 11.06 6.07
C TRP A 41 -4.10 12.31 6.82
N VAL A 42 -5.15 12.21 7.65
CA VAL A 42 -5.63 13.34 8.45
C VAL A 42 -4.55 13.83 9.42
N GLN A 43 -3.81 12.92 10.06
CA GLN A 43 -2.70 13.28 10.95
C GLN A 43 -1.57 13.98 10.20
N GLN A 44 -1.18 13.47 9.03
CA GLN A 44 -0.15 14.06 8.18
C GLN A 44 -0.54 15.48 7.72
N ILE A 45 -1.79 15.66 7.28
CA ILE A 45 -2.34 16.98 6.91
C ILE A 45 -2.27 17.94 8.09
N ARG A 46 -2.68 17.51 9.30
CA ARG A 46 -2.63 18.35 10.51
C ARG A 46 -1.21 18.75 10.90
N GLN A 47 -0.24 17.88 10.65
CA GLN A 47 1.17 18.11 10.96
C GLN A 47 1.91 18.89 9.86
N GLY A 48 1.29 19.11 8.70
CA GLY A 48 1.95 19.68 7.52
C GLY A 48 3.07 18.78 7.00
N GLN A 49 2.95 17.46 7.18
CA GLN A 49 3.93 16.46 6.76
C GLN A 49 3.33 15.55 5.70
N THR A 50 4.20 14.89 4.94
CA THR A 50 3.82 13.85 3.98
C THR A 50 4.68 12.63 4.26
N SER A 51 4.04 11.51 4.62
CA SER A 51 4.70 10.22 4.82
C SER A 51 3.85 9.09 4.27
N ALA A 52 4.51 8.00 3.87
CA ALA A 52 3.84 6.84 3.32
C ALA A 52 2.93 6.14 4.36
N PRO A 53 1.80 5.58 3.94
CA PRO A 53 1.24 5.65 2.59
C PRO A 53 0.65 7.03 2.30
N SER A 54 0.93 7.57 1.11
CA SER A 54 0.41 8.85 0.61
C SER A 54 -0.30 8.64 -0.74
N PHE A 55 -0.77 9.73 -1.35
CA PHE A 55 -1.29 9.68 -2.71
C PHE A 55 -0.25 9.26 -3.75
N LYS A 56 1.04 9.55 -3.53
CA LYS A 56 2.13 9.23 -4.47
C LYS A 56 2.22 7.72 -4.73
N GLU A 57 2.14 6.90 -3.68
CA GLU A 57 2.14 5.44 -3.81
C GLU A 57 0.89 4.92 -4.54
N GLY A 58 -0.26 5.58 -4.35
CA GLY A 58 -1.49 5.24 -5.06
C GLY A 58 -1.40 5.48 -6.57
N VAL A 59 -0.86 6.64 -6.98
CA VAL A 59 -0.63 6.96 -8.40
C VAL A 59 0.38 5.99 -9.01
N TYR A 60 1.44 5.65 -8.29
CA TYR A 60 2.42 4.69 -8.77
C TYR A 60 1.81 3.29 -8.97
N ALA A 61 0.98 2.82 -8.04
CA ALA A 61 0.27 1.56 -8.19
C ALA A 61 -0.66 1.56 -9.41
N GLN A 62 -1.38 2.66 -9.65
CA GLN A 62 -2.22 2.83 -10.85
C GLN A 62 -1.37 2.77 -12.13
N LEU A 63 -0.27 3.53 -12.19
CA LEU A 63 0.65 3.51 -13.33
C LEU A 63 1.14 2.09 -13.63
N LEU A 64 1.56 1.34 -12.61
CA LEU A 64 2.00 -0.04 -12.80
C LEU A 64 0.88 -0.96 -13.33
N MET A 65 -0.35 -0.78 -12.85
CA MET A 65 -1.51 -1.53 -13.35
C MET A 65 -1.79 -1.21 -14.82
N ASP A 66 -1.71 0.06 -15.21
CA ASP A 66 -1.93 0.50 -16.59
C ASP A 66 -0.84 -0.04 -17.53
N LEU A 67 0.44 0.04 -17.13
CA LEU A 67 1.56 -0.49 -17.91
C LEU A 67 1.55 -2.01 -18.01
N ALA A 68 1.15 -2.72 -16.96
CA ALA A 68 0.98 -4.17 -17.00
C ALA A 68 -0.11 -4.57 -18.00
N HIS A 69 -1.22 -3.83 -18.03
CA HIS A 69 -2.29 -4.04 -19.00
C HIS A 69 -1.79 -3.76 -20.43
N GLN A 70 -1.11 -2.64 -20.65
CA GLN A 70 -0.51 -2.29 -21.94
C GLN A 70 0.49 -3.34 -22.43
N SER A 71 1.36 -3.83 -21.55
CA SER A 71 2.34 -4.89 -21.88
C SER A 71 1.64 -6.15 -22.35
N HIS A 72 0.54 -6.53 -21.69
CA HIS A 72 -0.26 -7.69 -22.09
C HIS A 72 -0.88 -7.50 -23.47
N GLU A 73 -1.52 -6.36 -23.73
CA GLU A 73 -2.16 -6.06 -25.01
C GLU A 73 -1.17 -6.03 -26.18
N MET A 74 0.02 -5.50 -25.96
CA MET A 74 1.07 -5.39 -26.98
C MET A 74 1.89 -6.67 -27.14
N GLY A 75 1.87 -7.57 -26.14
CA GLY A 75 2.74 -8.74 -26.10
C GLY A 75 4.23 -8.38 -26.00
N LEU A 76 4.55 -7.22 -25.43
CA LEU A 76 5.90 -6.66 -25.39
C LEU A 76 6.21 -6.12 -24.00
N TRP A 77 7.50 -6.04 -23.68
CA TRP A 77 7.97 -5.34 -22.49
C TRP A 77 7.67 -3.85 -22.58
N VAL A 78 7.19 -3.27 -21.48
CA VAL A 78 6.92 -1.84 -21.33
C VAL A 78 7.76 -1.32 -20.17
N GLU A 79 8.53 -0.25 -20.43
CA GLU A 79 9.36 0.38 -19.40
C GLU A 79 8.51 1.17 -18.41
N VAL A 80 8.85 1.08 -17.13
CA VAL A 80 8.23 1.89 -16.08
C VAL A 80 8.95 3.24 -16.04
N PRO A 81 8.26 4.36 -16.29
CA PRO A 81 8.90 5.67 -16.26
C PRO A 81 9.27 6.06 -14.82
N ASP A 82 10.21 6.99 -14.71
CA ASP A 82 10.48 7.64 -13.43
C ASP A 82 9.21 8.36 -12.92
N LEU A 83 8.84 8.07 -11.68
CA LEU A 83 7.57 8.54 -11.13
C LEU A 83 7.53 10.06 -10.97
N ASP A 84 8.64 10.69 -10.58
CA ASP A 84 8.66 12.14 -10.39
C ASP A 84 8.55 12.88 -11.73
N SER A 85 9.18 12.32 -12.78
CA SER A 85 9.03 12.80 -14.16
C SER A 85 7.59 12.63 -14.66
N PHE A 86 6.97 11.46 -14.44
CA PHE A 86 5.58 11.19 -14.82
C PHE A 86 4.58 12.14 -14.13
N LEU A 87 4.77 12.39 -12.82
CA LEU A 87 3.88 13.27 -12.06
C LEU A 87 4.00 14.74 -12.49
N ALA A 88 5.13 15.17 -13.07
CA ALA A 88 5.30 16.53 -13.58
C ALA A 88 4.52 16.78 -14.89
N GLU A 89 4.06 15.73 -15.56
CA GLU A 89 3.31 15.79 -16.81
C GLU A 89 1.78 15.70 -16.62
N LEU A 90 1.31 15.40 -15.41
CA LEU A 90 -0.11 15.39 -15.02
C LEU A 90 -0.67 16.80 -14.80
#